data_AF-A0A5D2LA10-F1
#
_entry.id   AF-A0A5D2LA10-F1
#
_cell.length_a   1.000
_cell.length_b   1.000
_cell.length_c   1.000
_cell.angle_alpha   90.00
_cell.angle_beta   90.00
_cell.angle_gamma   90.00
#
_symmetry.space_group_name_H-M   'P 1'
#
loop_
_entity.id
_entity.type
_entity.pdbx_description
1 polymer ?
#
loop_
_entity_poly.entity_id
_entity_poly.type
_entity_poly.pdbx_seq_one_letter_code
_entity_poly.pdbx_strand_id
1 'polypeptide(L)'
;MLLAGMRANWYGLLGKKFKDTFGHVGGSSLGGLVGLRKPVNHGVPYSLTEEFTSVYRLHQLLPDSIHLRNINVAPGPNKSPPLLEEVPMPDLIGHKGEKTLSQIGFTRQFVSMGHQACGALELWNYPSWLRDLVAQDVDGKDRPDHVDLAALEIYRDRERKVARYNQFRRALLLIPISKWEDLTEDKNAIEVLKDVYGDDVEELDLMVGLMAEKKIKGFAISETAFIVFLLMATRRLEADRFFTSDFNEETYTKKGFEWVNTTESLKDVLDRHYPEISKKWMNSTSAFSVWDSPPNAPNPIPLYLRFPSS
;
A
#
# COMPACT_ATOMS: atom_id res chain seq x y z
N MET A 1 -14.19 -8.59 3.44
CA MET A 1 -13.35 -9.76 3.73
C MET A 1 -11.97 -9.38 4.27
N LEU A 2 -11.19 -8.53 3.59
CA LEU A 2 -9.83 -8.16 4.04
C LEU A 2 -9.74 -7.47 5.41
N LEU A 3 -10.72 -6.66 5.81
CA LEU A 3 -10.73 -6.07 7.16
C LEU A 3 -10.66 -7.15 8.25
N ALA A 4 -11.38 -8.25 8.08
CA ALA A 4 -11.31 -9.40 8.97
C ALA A 4 -9.95 -10.11 8.86
N GLY A 5 -9.49 -10.39 7.64
CA GLY A 5 -8.23 -11.10 7.39
C GLY A 5 -7.01 -10.39 7.97
N MET A 6 -6.83 -9.09 7.68
CA MET A 6 -5.69 -8.33 8.18
C MET A 6 -5.70 -8.19 9.71
N ARG A 7 -6.88 -8.02 10.32
CA ARG A 7 -7.02 -8.02 11.79
C ARG A 7 -6.74 -9.39 12.38
N ALA A 8 -7.13 -10.47 11.71
CA ALA A 8 -6.85 -11.84 12.15
C ALA A 8 -5.36 -12.18 12.05
N ASN A 9 -4.62 -11.67 11.06
CA ASN A 9 -3.16 -11.83 11.02
C ASN A 9 -2.49 -11.26 12.27
N TRP A 10 -2.96 -10.13 12.81
CA TRP A 10 -2.41 -9.53 14.02
C TRP A 10 -3.00 -10.13 15.31
N TYR A 11 -4.32 -10.18 15.43
CA TYR A 11 -5.04 -10.52 16.66
C TYR A 11 -5.64 -11.93 16.70
N GLY A 12 -5.63 -12.64 15.58
CA GLY A 12 -6.36 -13.90 15.41
C GLY A 12 -7.86 -13.70 15.25
N LEU A 13 -8.56 -14.78 14.88
CA LEU A 13 -10.01 -14.77 14.70
C LEU A 13 -10.78 -14.51 16.01
N LEU A 14 -10.16 -14.82 17.17
CA LEU A 14 -10.70 -14.51 18.49
C LEU A 14 -10.69 -13.00 18.80
N GLY A 15 -9.83 -12.25 18.11
CA GLY A 15 -9.81 -10.80 18.11
C GLY A 15 -9.08 -10.14 19.28
N LYS A 16 -8.87 -8.83 19.15
CA LYS A 16 -8.07 -8.01 20.08
C LYS A 16 -8.49 -8.15 21.54
N LYS A 17 -9.77 -7.95 21.85
CA LYS A 17 -10.26 -8.00 23.25
C LYS A 17 -9.93 -9.32 23.93
N PHE A 18 -10.12 -10.45 23.24
CA PHE A 18 -9.75 -11.76 23.76
C PHE A 18 -8.23 -11.85 23.96
N LYS A 19 -7.45 -11.50 22.94
CA LYS A 19 -5.98 -11.60 22.96
C LYS A 19 -5.34 -10.71 24.04
N ASP A 20 -5.82 -9.49 24.22
CA ASP A 20 -5.34 -8.55 25.25
C ASP A 20 -5.68 -9.05 26.67
N THR A 21 -6.75 -9.85 26.84
CA THR A 21 -7.21 -10.33 28.15
C THR A 21 -6.59 -11.68 28.52
N PHE A 22 -6.49 -12.60 27.56
CA PHE A 22 -6.12 -14.00 27.79
C PHE A 22 -4.80 -14.40 27.14
N GLY A 23 -4.14 -13.48 26.42
CA GLY A 23 -2.92 -13.75 25.65
C GLY A 23 -3.17 -14.50 24.35
N HIS A 24 -2.08 -14.98 23.76
CA HIS A 24 -2.14 -15.79 22.54
C HIS A 24 -2.62 -17.22 22.84
N VAL A 25 -3.63 -17.69 22.10
CA VAL A 25 -4.22 -19.03 22.26
C VAL A 25 -4.29 -19.76 20.92
N GLY A 26 -3.92 -21.04 20.94
CA GLY A 26 -3.97 -21.92 19.77
C GLY A 26 -2.83 -21.65 18.79
N GLY A 27 -3.16 -21.61 17.50
CA GLY A 27 -2.23 -21.32 16.40
C GLY A 27 -2.46 -19.95 15.77
N SER A 28 -1.84 -19.74 14.61
CA SER A 28 -1.92 -18.48 13.84
C SER A 28 -3.36 -18.05 13.53
N SER A 29 -4.28 -18.99 13.27
CA SER A 29 -5.66 -18.66 12.95
C SER A 29 -6.45 -18.11 14.14
N LEU A 30 -6.25 -18.64 15.34
CA LEU A 30 -7.05 -18.25 16.53
C LEU A 30 -6.44 -17.07 17.28
N GLY A 31 -5.12 -17.10 17.50
CA GLY A 31 -4.38 -16.08 18.26
C GLY A 31 -3.61 -15.08 17.40
N GLY A 32 -3.56 -15.26 16.08
CA GLY A 32 -2.81 -14.42 15.14
C GLY A 32 -1.38 -14.88 14.94
N LEU A 33 -0.71 -14.30 13.95
CA LEU A 33 0.72 -14.53 13.66
C LEU A 33 1.61 -13.91 14.75
N VAL A 34 1.21 -12.75 15.25
CA VAL A 34 1.98 -12.00 16.25
C VAL A 34 1.87 -12.67 17.62
N GLY A 35 2.97 -12.92 18.30
CA GLY A 35 3.03 -13.62 19.59
C GLY A 35 2.97 -15.15 19.49
N LEU A 36 3.20 -15.73 18.30
CA LEU A 36 3.44 -17.16 18.16
C LEU A 36 4.65 -17.59 18.99
N ARG A 37 4.64 -18.82 19.52
CA ARG A 37 5.73 -19.33 20.38
C ARG A 37 7.09 -19.42 19.69
N LYS A 38 7.11 -19.56 18.37
CA LYS A 38 8.32 -19.69 17.55
C LYS A 38 8.07 -19.05 16.18
N PRO A 39 9.13 -18.52 15.52
CA PRO A 39 9.04 -18.11 14.14
C PRO A 39 8.79 -19.32 13.23
N VAL A 40 8.06 -19.08 12.14
CA VAL A 40 7.67 -20.07 11.13
C VAL A 40 8.15 -19.59 9.77
N ASN A 41 9.01 -20.36 9.12
CA ASN A 41 9.57 -20.03 7.81
C ASN A 41 9.17 -21.05 6.72
N HIS A 42 8.36 -22.05 7.07
CA HIS A 42 7.90 -23.13 6.20
C HIS A 42 9.03 -23.91 5.49
N GLY A 43 10.17 -24.10 6.18
CA GLY A 43 11.31 -24.85 5.66
C GLY A 43 12.20 -24.09 4.68
N VAL A 44 11.87 -22.83 4.37
CA VAL A 44 12.64 -21.95 3.48
C VAL A 44 13.15 -20.76 4.30
N PRO A 45 14.43 -20.36 4.23
CA PRO A 45 14.92 -19.16 4.91
C PRO A 45 14.10 -17.90 4.57
N TYR A 46 14.01 -16.97 5.51
CA TYR A 46 13.30 -15.72 5.26
C TYR A 46 14.07 -14.85 4.26
N SER A 47 13.35 -14.37 3.25
CA SER A 47 13.76 -13.30 2.36
C SER A 47 12.50 -12.62 1.82
N LEU A 48 12.64 -11.38 1.35
CA LEU A 48 11.73 -10.84 0.34
C LEU A 48 12.18 -11.36 -1.03
N THR A 49 11.26 -11.46 -1.99
CA THR A 49 11.53 -12.10 -3.28
C THR A 49 11.51 -11.10 -4.44
N GLU A 50 11.97 -11.53 -5.61
CA GLU A 50 11.95 -10.71 -6.82
C GLU A 50 10.52 -10.40 -7.28
N GLU A 51 9.61 -11.37 -7.12
CA GLU A 51 8.18 -11.21 -7.38
C GLU A 51 7.57 -10.19 -6.41
N PHE A 52 7.99 -10.21 -5.14
CA PHE A 52 7.55 -9.24 -4.15
C PHE A 52 7.96 -7.81 -4.52
N THR A 53 9.16 -7.63 -5.07
CA THR A 53 9.59 -6.33 -5.61
C THR A 53 8.71 -5.89 -6.77
N SER A 54 8.40 -6.79 -7.70
CA SER A 54 7.65 -6.49 -8.93
C SER A 54 6.21 -6.08 -8.64
N VAL A 55 5.53 -6.76 -7.71
CA VAL A 55 4.13 -6.40 -7.34
C VAL A 55 4.03 -5.15 -6.46
N TYR A 56 5.15 -4.62 -5.98
CA TYR A 56 5.24 -3.37 -5.22
C TYR A 56 5.67 -2.15 -6.08
N ARG A 57 5.75 -2.32 -7.40
CA ARG A 57 5.94 -1.22 -8.36
C ARG A 57 4.64 -0.42 -8.52
N LEU A 58 4.42 0.50 -7.59
CA LEU A 58 3.17 1.25 -7.44
C LEU A 58 3.35 2.75 -7.70
N HIS A 59 4.23 3.12 -8.63
CA HIS A 59 4.58 4.53 -8.90
C HIS A 59 3.40 5.38 -9.41
N GLN A 60 2.37 4.75 -9.99
CA GLN A 60 1.12 5.36 -10.42
C GLN A 60 0.28 5.93 -9.26
N LEU A 61 0.62 5.62 -8.01
CA LEU A 61 -0.01 6.23 -6.83
C LEU A 61 0.36 7.71 -6.67
N LEU A 62 1.48 8.17 -7.25
CA LEU A 62 1.94 9.54 -7.09
C LEU A 62 1.17 10.47 -8.05
N PRO A 63 0.67 11.62 -7.59
CA PRO A 63 0.01 12.60 -8.46
C PRO A 63 1.04 13.40 -9.28
N ASP A 64 0.57 14.28 -10.18
CA ASP A 64 1.44 15.24 -10.87
C ASP A 64 1.82 16.44 -9.98
N SER A 65 0.95 16.82 -9.05
CA SER A 65 1.15 17.92 -8.10
C SER A 65 0.56 17.58 -6.73
N ILE A 66 1.07 18.23 -5.68
CA ILE A 66 0.42 18.27 -4.37
C ILE A 66 -0.43 19.53 -4.27
N HIS A 67 -1.70 19.35 -3.92
CA HIS A 67 -2.66 20.41 -3.66
C HIS A 67 -2.43 20.98 -2.26
N LEU A 68 -1.54 21.97 -2.16
CA LEU A 68 -1.19 22.56 -0.88
C LEU A 68 -2.40 23.30 -0.30
N ARG A 69 -2.74 22.98 0.95
CA ARG A 69 -3.95 23.51 1.61
C ARG A 69 -3.62 24.66 2.54
N ASN A 70 -4.50 25.66 2.60
CA ASN A 70 -4.37 26.76 3.55
C ASN A 70 -4.86 26.35 4.95
N ILE A 71 -3.92 26.07 5.85
CA ILE A 71 -4.19 25.67 7.24
C ILE A 71 -4.33 26.85 8.22
N ASN A 72 -4.18 28.09 7.73
CA ASN A 72 -4.26 29.30 8.57
C ASN A 72 -5.68 29.84 8.73
N VAL A 73 -6.66 29.22 8.07
CA VAL A 73 -8.08 29.58 8.15
C VAL A 73 -8.86 28.56 8.99
N ALA A 74 -10.14 28.85 9.23
CA ALA A 74 -11.05 27.88 9.82
C ALA A 74 -11.33 26.74 8.81
N PRO A 75 -11.50 25.48 9.27
CA PRO A 75 -11.91 24.39 8.38
C PRO A 75 -13.30 24.64 7.80
N GLY A 76 -13.47 24.29 6.53
CA GLY A 76 -14.77 24.25 5.86
C GLY A 76 -15.60 23.02 6.26
N PRO A 77 -16.70 22.75 5.53
CA PRO A 77 -17.51 21.55 5.70
C PRO A 77 -16.65 20.28 5.66
N ASN A 78 -16.97 19.31 6.53
CA ASN A 78 -16.20 18.07 6.70
C ASN A 78 -14.72 18.30 7.00
N LYS A 79 -14.38 19.43 7.63
CA LYS A 79 -13.01 19.82 7.98
C LYS A 79 -12.08 20.10 6.80
N SER A 80 -12.63 20.33 5.61
CA SER A 80 -11.84 20.62 4.40
C SER A 80 -11.15 22.00 4.48
N PRO A 81 -9.82 22.09 4.34
CA PRO A 81 -9.13 23.35 4.15
C PRO A 81 -9.20 23.79 2.67
N PRO A 82 -9.28 25.09 2.36
CA PRO A 82 -9.27 25.57 0.98
C PRO A 82 -7.89 25.33 0.33
N LEU A 83 -7.88 25.18 -0.99
CA LEU A 83 -6.65 25.14 -1.78
C LEU A 83 -5.89 26.46 -1.62
N LEU A 84 -4.58 26.38 -1.41
CA LEU A 84 -3.67 27.52 -1.40
C LEU A 84 -2.99 27.64 -2.77
N GLU A 85 -2.34 26.57 -3.20
CA GLU A 85 -1.61 26.48 -4.47
C GLU A 85 -1.39 25.01 -4.84
N GLU A 86 -1.01 24.76 -6.08
CA GLU A 86 -0.56 23.44 -6.54
C GLU A 86 0.95 23.46 -6.69
N VAL A 87 1.63 22.51 -6.03
CA VAL A 87 3.08 22.38 -6.08
C VAL A 87 3.42 21.15 -6.94
N PRO A 88 4.09 21.32 -8.10
CA PRO A 88 4.47 20.18 -8.94
C PRO A 88 5.34 19.17 -8.19
N MET A 89 5.12 17.87 -8.40
CA MET A 89 5.93 16.82 -7.78
C MET A 89 7.44 16.93 -8.03
N PRO A 90 7.94 17.39 -9.20
CA PRO A 90 9.36 17.66 -9.39
C PRO A 90 9.97 18.63 -8.37
N ASP A 91 9.17 19.49 -7.76
CA ASP A 91 9.61 20.44 -6.74
C ASP A 91 9.61 19.83 -5.33
N LEU A 92 9.07 18.62 -5.18
CA LEU A 92 8.84 17.92 -3.92
C LEU A 92 9.65 16.63 -3.77
N ILE A 93 10.52 16.31 -4.74
CA ILE A 93 11.37 15.11 -4.73
C ILE A 93 12.85 15.46 -4.58
N GLY A 94 13.64 14.52 -4.05
CA GLY A 94 15.09 14.63 -3.92
C GLY A 94 15.53 15.86 -3.10
N HIS A 95 16.73 16.37 -3.37
CA HIS A 95 17.29 17.51 -2.64
C HIS A 95 16.49 18.80 -2.80
N LYS A 96 15.78 18.98 -3.93
CA LYS A 96 14.87 20.12 -4.13
C LYS A 96 13.66 20.00 -3.21
N GLY A 97 13.08 18.81 -3.12
CA GLY A 97 11.97 18.49 -2.22
C GLY A 97 12.25 18.80 -0.77
N GLU A 98 13.43 18.47 -0.26
CA GLU A 98 13.82 18.80 1.12
C GLU A 98 13.81 20.32 1.39
N LYS A 99 14.28 21.13 0.44
CA LYS A 99 14.24 22.59 0.55
C LYS A 99 12.81 23.10 0.52
N THR A 100 11.99 22.59 -0.40
CA THR A 100 10.58 22.95 -0.52
C THR A 100 9.79 22.58 0.75
N LEU A 101 10.01 21.36 1.28
CA LEU A 101 9.39 20.89 2.51
C LEU A 101 9.73 21.79 3.70
N SER A 102 10.97 22.28 3.80
CA SER A 102 11.38 23.20 4.86
C SER A 102 10.60 24.53 4.85
N GLN A 103 10.16 24.99 3.67
CA GLN A 103 9.35 26.20 3.50
C GLN A 103 7.86 25.94 3.77
N ILE A 104 7.35 24.77 3.36
CA ILE A 104 5.96 24.37 3.57
C ILE A 104 5.68 24.04 5.05
N GLY A 105 6.61 23.33 5.69
CA GLY A 105 6.49 22.82 7.05
C GLY A 105 5.65 21.53 7.16
N PHE A 106 5.99 20.68 8.14
CA PHE A 106 5.38 19.36 8.34
C PHE A 106 3.84 19.39 8.37
N THR A 107 3.24 20.25 9.21
CA THR A 107 1.79 20.27 9.41
C THR A 107 1.03 20.58 8.13
N ARG A 108 1.48 21.57 7.35
CA ARG A 108 0.81 21.95 6.10
C ARG A 108 0.95 20.84 5.07
N GLN A 109 2.14 20.28 4.92
CA GLN A 109 2.38 19.16 4.00
C GLN A 109 1.46 17.98 4.34
N PHE A 110 1.47 17.55 5.60
CA PHE A 110 0.74 16.36 6.03
C PHE A 110 -0.78 16.54 5.94
N VAL A 111 -1.32 17.71 6.33
CA VAL A 111 -2.74 18.04 6.14
C VAL A 111 -3.12 18.05 4.65
N SER A 112 -2.23 18.55 3.79
CA SER A 112 -2.48 18.61 2.35
C SER A 112 -2.52 17.21 1.73
N MET A 113 -1.56 16.35 2.07
CA MET A 113 -1.55 14.93 1.67
C MET A 113 -2.79 14.19 2.18
N GLY A 114 -3.24 14.46 3.41
CA GLY A 114 -4.47 13.89 3.95
C GLY A 114 -5.73 14.27 3.15
N HIS A 115 -5.75 15.44 2.49
CA HIS A 115 -6.88 15.95 1.71
C HIS A 115 -6.72 15.75 0.19
N GLN A 116 -5.86 14.84 -0.23
CA GLN A 116 -5.66 14.53 -1.64
C GLN A 116 -5.68 13.01 -1.83
N ALA A 117 -6.47 12.56 -2.81
CA ALA A 117 -6.43 11.18 -3.23
C ALA A 117 -5.09 10.88 -3.94
N CYS A 118 -4.55 9.68 -3.73
CA CYS A 118 -3.48 9.17 -4.57
C CYS A 118 -4.02 8.77 -5.96
N GLY A 119 -3.10 8.55 -6.91
CA GLY A 119 -3.45 7.99 -8.21
C GLY A 119 -3.93 6.53 -8.10
N ALA A 120 -4.63 6.06 -9.13
CA ALA A 120 -5.07 4.67 -9.23
C ALA A 120 -4.01 3.79 -9.91
N LEU A 121 -3.96 2.50 -9.58
CA LEU A 121 -3.07 1.52 -10.20
C LEU A 121 -3.71 0.95 -11.48
N GLU A 122 -3.75 1.80 -12.50
CA GLU A 122 -4.38 1.53 -13.79
C GLU A 122 -3.42 1.87 -14.94
N LEU A 123 -3.74 1.41 -16.15
CA LEU A 123 -3.04 1.85 -17.36
C LEU A 123 -3.18 3.37 -17.55
N TRP A 124 -2.21 3.96 -18.26
CA TRP A 124 -2.12 5.41 -18.53
C TRP A 124 -2.17 6.33 -17.31
N ASN A 125 -1.79 5.83 -16.14
CA ASN A 125 -1.68 6.64 -14.91
C ASN A 125 -0.24 6.70 -14.37
N TYR A 126 0.77 6.47 -15.21
CA TYR A 126 2.18 6.63 -14.82
C TYR A 126 2.60 8.10 -14.91
N PRO A 127 3.09 8.72 -13.82
CA PRO A 127 3.41 10.15 -13.82
C PRO A 127 4.48 10.49 -14.85
N SER A 128 4.21 11.52 -15.65
CA SER A 128 5.12 11.94 -16.73
C SER A 128 6.48 12.39 -16.20
N TRP A 129 6.51 13.00 -15.01
CA TRP A 129 7.73 13.48 -14.37
C TRP A 129 8.67 12.36 -13.92
N LEU A 130 8.19 11.10 -13.81
CA LEU A 130 9.06 9.94 -13.55
C LEU A 130 9.73 9.39 -14.81
N ARG A 131 9.35 9.90 -16.00
CA ARG A 131 9.94 9.47 -17.28
C ARG A 131 11.23 10.22 -17.65
N ASP A 132 11.62 11.19 -16.84
CA ASP A 132 12.90 11.90 -16.91
C ASP A 132 13.36 12.23 -15.47
N LEU A 133 13.65 11.18 -14.71
CA LEU A 133 13.96 11.25 -13.29
C LEU A 133 15.47 11.33 -13.03
N VAL A 134 15.88 12.27 -12.18
CA VAL A 134 17.21 12.26 -11.56
C VAL A 134 17.26 11.15 -10.52
N ALA A 135 17.90 10.03 -10.84
CA ALA A 135 18.10 8.92 -9.92
C ALA A 135 19.19 9.24 -8.89
N GLN A 136 19.19 8.55 -7.76
CA GLN A 136 20.19 8.71 -6.71
C GLN A 136 21.03 7.45 -6.49
N ASP A 137 22.27 7.64 -6.06
CA ASP A 137 23.12 6.60 -5.50
C ASP A 137 22.64 6.15 -4.11
N VAL A 138 23.23 5.07 -3.59
CA VAL A 138 22.88 4.52 -2.27
C VAL A 138 23.10 5.55 -1.15
N ASP A 139 24.03 6.48 -1.32
CA ASP A 139 24.31 7.56 -0.37
C ASP A 139 23.40 8.80 -0.56
N GLY A 140 22.43 8.73 -1.47
CA GLY A 140 21.48 9.80 -1.75
C GLY A 140 22.00 10.90 -2.68
N LYS A 141 23.17 10.74 -3.29
CA LYS A 141 23.69 11.70 -4.28
C LYS A 141 22.99 11.55 -5.62
N ASP A 142 22.64 12.68 -6.23
CA ASP A 142 22.08 12.73 -7.56
C ASP A 142 23.08 12.19 -8.61
N ARG A 143 22.60 11.30 -9.47
CA ARG A 143 23.34 10.79 -10.62
C ARG A 143 23.18 11.73 -11.81
N PRO A 144 24.21 11.89 -12.66
CA PRO A 144 24.12 12.69 -13.86
C PRO A 144 23.23 12.07 -14.94
N ASP A 145 23.12 10.74 -14.96
CA ASP A 145 22.32 9.99 -15.94
C ASP A 145 20.88 9.84 -15.45
N HIS A 146 19.96 10.54 -16.12
CA HIS A 146 18.54 10.45 -15.85
C HIS A 146 17.96 9.11 -16.33
N VAL A 147 16.79 8.76 -15.81
CA VAL A 147 16.08 7.52 -16.19
C VAL A 147 14.63 7.80 -16.55
N ASP A 148 14.15 7.12 -17.61
CA ASP A 148 12.71 6.88 -17.76
C ASP A 148 12.34 5.70 -16.86
N LEU A 149 11.76 6.00 -15.69
CA LEU A 149 11.48 4.97 -14.70
C LEU A 149 10.44 3.96 -15.20
N ALA A 150 9.43 4.40 -15.98
CA ALA A 150 8.43 3.50 -16.53
C ALA A 150 9.08 2.45 -17.45
N ALA A 151 9.95 2.89 -18.35
CA ALA A 151 10.69 1.99 -19.24
C ALA A 151 11.69 1.10 -18.46
N LEU A 152 12.37 1.67 -17.47
CA LEU A 152 13.33 0.95 -16.64
C LEU A 152 12.65 -0.16 -15.83
N GLU A 153 11.44 0.05 -15.32
CA GLU A 153 10.72 -0.96 -14.53
C GLU A 153 10.37 -2.20 -15.37
N ILE A 154 9.88 -2.00 -16.59
CA ILE A 154 9.67 -3.10 -17.56
C ILE A 154 10.98 -3.86 -17.81
N TYR A 155 12.07 -3.13 -18.05
CA TYR A 155 13.37 -3.73 -18.26
C TYR A 155 13.84 -4.55 -17.04
N ARG A 156 13.68 -4.02 -15.81
CA ARG A 156 14.17 -4.67 -14.59
C ARG A 156 13.47 -5.99 -14.30
N ASP A 157 12.17 -6.08 -14.53
CA ASP A 157 11.46 -7.34 -14.30
C ASP A 157 11.92 -8.43 -15.28
N ARG A 158 12.12 -8.05 -16.56
CA ARG A 158 12.70 -8.96 -17.58
C ARG A 158 14.14 -9.35 -17.24
N GLU A 159 15.00 -8.39 -16.89
CA GLU A 159 16.40 -8.60 -16.53
C GLU A 159 16.55 -9.56 -15.34
N ARG A 160 15.71 -9.38 -14.31
CA ARG A 160 15.69 -10.21 -13.11
C ARG A 160 14.96 -11.54 -13.29
N LYS A 161 14.51 -11.82 -14.53
CA LYS A 161 13.84 -13.07 -14.92
C LYS A 161 12.57 -13.33 -14.12
N VAL A 162 11.89 -12.28 -13.69
CA VAL A 162 10.55 -12.40 -13.15
C VAL A 162 9.63 -12.82 -14.29
N ALA A 163 8.77 -13.80 -14.03
CA ALA A 163 7.84 -14.29 -15.05
C ALA A 163 6.95 -13.15 -15.56
N ARG A 164 6.72 -13.11 -16.88
CA ARG A 164 5.70 -12.25 -17.49
C ARG A 164 4.30 -12.64 -17.03
N TYR A 165 3.32 -11.77 -17.25
CA TYR A 165 2.04 -11.80 -16.55
C TYR A 165 1.35 -13.18 -16.55
N ASN A 166 1.21 -13.82 -17.72
CA ASN A 166 0.45 -15.07 -17.80
C ASN A 166 1.18 -16.24 -17.12
N GLN A 167 2.50 -16.34 -17.31
CA GLN A 167 3.31 -17.34 -16.64
C GLN A 167 3.39 -17.10 -15.13
N PHE A 168 3.39 -15.83 -14.70
CA PHE A 168 3.33 -15.45 -13.29
C PHE A 168 2.02 -15.92 -12.65
N ARG A 169 0.88 -15.73 -13.32
CA ARG A 169 -0.42 -16.27 -12.87
C ARG A 169 -0.39 -17.78 -12.72
N ARG A 170 0.15 -18.52 -13.70
CA ARG A 170 0.30 -19.98 -13.61
C ARG A 170 1.15 -20.41 -12.41
N ALA A 171 2.25 -19.71 -12.14
CA ALA A 171 3.13 -19.99 -11.00
C ALA A 171 2.41 -19.78 -9.65
N LEU A 172 1.43 -18.87 -9.61
CA LEU A 172 0.56 -18.61 -8.45
C LEU A 172 -0.71 -19.49 -8.44
N LEU A 173 -0.83 -20.46 -9.35
CA LEU A 173 -2.01 -21.32 -9.51
C LEU A 173 -3.30 -20.54 -9.85
N LEU A 174 -3.17 -19.37 -10.46
CA LEU A 174 -4.27 -18.60 -11.02
C LEU A 174 -4.56 -19.03 -12.46
N ILE A 175 -5.83 -18.94 -12.86
CA ILE A 175 -6.23 -19.25 -14.25
C ILE A 175 -5.58 -18.22 -15.19
N PRO A 176 -4.77 -18.64 -16.18
CA PRO A 176 -4.17 -17.73 -17.15
C PRO A 176 -5.25 -17.09 -18.04
N ILE A 177 -4.98 -15.90 -18.56
CA ILE A 177 -5.82 -15.29 -19.60
C ILE A 177 -5.59 -16.00 -20.94
N SER A 178 -6.63 -16.08 -21.76
CA SER A 178 -6.57 -16.64 -23.12
C SER A 178 -6.68 -15.57 -24.22
N LYS A 179 -7.21 -14.40 -23.85
CA LYS A 179 -7.43 -13.23 -24.71
C LYS A 179 -7.44 -11.97 -23.84
N TRP A 180 -7.28 -10.81 -24.47
CA TRP A 180 -7.21 -9.51 -23.79
C TRP A 180 -8.48 -9.15 -23.01
N GLU A 181 -9.63 -9.61 -23.49
CA GLU A 181 -10.94 -9.40 -22.85
C GLU A 181 -11.07 -10.16 -21.52
N ASP A 182 -10.20 -11.15 -21.24
CA ASP A 182 -10.15 -11.82 -19.94
C ASP A 182 -9.42 -10.95 -18.89
N LEU A 183 -8.59 -10.00 -19.33
CA LEU A 183 -7.80 -9.10 -18.48
C LEU A 183 -8.56 -7.84 -18.10
N THR A 184 -9.22 -7.21 -19.08
CA THR A 184 -9.91 -5.93 -18.93
C THR A 184 -11.11 -5.79 -19.85
N GLU A 185 -12.06 -4.93 -19.47
CA GLU A 185 -13.24 -4.58 -20.28
C GLU A 185 -13.04 -3.27 -21.07
N ASP A 186 -11.91 -2.57 -20.88
CA ASP A 186 -11.59 -1.34 -21.60
C ASP A 186 -11.14 -1.66 -23.04
N LYS A 187 -11.97 -1.28 -24.00
CA LYS A 187 -11.73 -1.50 -25.44
C LYS A 187 -10.51 -0.76 -25.96
N ASN A 188 -10.25 0.44 -25.46
CA ASN A 188 -9.08 1.22 -25.87
C ASN A 188 -7.80 0.54 -25.33
N ALA A 189 -7.88 -0.02 -24.13
CA ALA A 189 -6.74 -0.75 -23.54
C ALA A 189 -6.45 -2.02 -24.34
N ILE A 190 -7.48 -2.77 -24.70
CA ILE A 190 -7.37 -3.95 -25.54
C ILE A 190 -6.74 -3.61 -26.90
N GLU A 191 -7.14 -2.51 -27.54
CA GLU A 191 -6.56 -2.07 -28.81
C GLU A 191 -5.06 -1.77 -28.69
N VAL A 192 -4.65 -1.01 -27.67
CA VAL A 192 -3.23 -0.69 -27.44
C VAL A 192 -2.42 -1.93 -27.04
N LEU A 193 -2.99 -2.84 -26.24
CA LEU A 193 -2.34 -4.11 -25.90
C LEU A 193 -2.11 -4.96 -27.16
N LYS A 194 -3.10 -5.02 -28.06
CA LYS A 194 -2.97 -5.70 -29.36
C LYS A 194 -1.93 -5.05 -30.26
N ASP A 195 -1.83 -3.73 -30.26
CA ASP A 195 -0.80 -3.01 -31.03
C ASP A 195 0.62 -3.32 -30.52
N VAL A 196 0.81 -3.33 -29.20
CA VAL A 196 2.14 -3.53 -28.58
C VAL A 196 2.57 -5.01 -28.56
N TYR A 197 1.66 -5.92 -28.23
CA TYR A 197 1.98 -7.34 -27.99
C TYR A 197 1.41 -8.28 -29.06
N GLY A 198 0.65 -7.78 -30.04
CA GLY A 198 -0.08 -8.63 -30.99
C GLY A 198 -1.20 -9.40 -30.30
N ASP A 199 -1.47 -10.62 -30.78
CA ASP A 199 -2.41 -11.54 -30.13
C ASP A 199 -1.73 -12.48 -29.10
N ASP A 200 -0.42 -12.32 -28.86
CA ASP A 200 0.33 -13.17 -27.95
C ASP A 200 0.28 -12.67 -26.51
N VAL A 201 -0.69 -13.17 -25.74
CA VAL A 201 -0.85 -12.84 -24.32
C VAL A 201 0.31 -13.31 -23.43
N GLU A 202 1.18 -14.22 -23.92
CA GLU A 202 2.35 -14.67 -23.15
C GLU A 202 3.45 -13.61 -23.09
N GLU A 203 3.47 -12.68 -24.06
CA GLU A 203 4.43 -11.58 -24.10
C GLU A 203 4.04 -10.40 -23.21
N LEU A 204 2.83 -10.40 -22.62
CA LEU A 204 2.38 -9.32 -21.73
C LEU A 204 3.29 -9.17 -20.51
N ASP A 205 3.95 -8.01 -20.38
CA ASP A 205 4.77 -7.71 -19.21
C ASP A 205 3.98 -7.73 -17.91
N LEU A 206 4.61 -8.21 -16.83
CA LEU A 206 3.97 -8.34 -15.52
C LEU A 206 3.35 -7.01 -15.06
N MET A 207 4.16 -5.94 -15.02
CA MET A 207 3.70 -4.62 -14.60
C MET A 207 2.49 -4.13 -15.40
N VAL A 208 2.48 -4.31 -16.72
CA VAL A 208 1.36 -3.91 -17.58
C VAL A 208 0.09 -4.70 -17.23
N GLY A 209 0.22 -6.02 -17.10
CA GLY A 209 -0.90 -6.87 -16.69
C GLY A 209 -1.45 -6.54 -15.30
N LEU A 210 -0.58 -6.25 -14.32
CA LEU A 210 -1.02 -5.85 -12.97
C LEU A 210 -1.83 -4.54 -12.97
N MET A 211 -1.48 -3.59 -13.83
CA MET A 211 -2.20 -2.32 -13.96
C MET A 211 -3.50 -2.49 -14.77
N ALA A 212 -3.49 -3.32 -15.81
CA ALA A 212 -4.64 -3.55 -16.67
C ALA A 212 -5.73 -4.45 -16.06
N GLU A 213 -5.36 -5.34 -15.15
CA GLU A 213 -6.27 -6.33 -14.57
C GLU A 213 -7.47 -5.67 -13.90
N LYS A 214 -8.68 -6.11 -14.28
CA LYS A 214 -9.93 -5.68 -13.67
C LYS A 214 -9.90 -5.90 -12.15
N LYS A 215 -10.02 -4.80 -11.39
CA LYS A 215 -9.91 -4.84 -9.92
C LYS A 215 -11.17 -5.41 -9.27
N ILE A 216 -10.96 -6.19 -8.21
CA ILE A 216 -12.04 -6.59 -7.29
C ILE A 216 -12.59 -5.33 -6.62
N LYS A 217 -13.91 -5.23 -6.48
CA LYS A 217 -14.56 -4.07 -5.85
C LYS A 217 -13.95 -3.75 -4.48
N GLY A 218 -13.42 -2.53 -4.35
CA GLY A 218 -12.76 -2.05 -3.12
C GLY A 218 -11.28 -2.40 -2.99
N PHE A 219 -10.69 -3.11 -3.96
CA PHE A 219 -9.24 -3.27 -4.04
C PHE A 219 -8.63 -2.14 -4.89
N ALA A 220 -7.48 -1.65 -4.43
CA ALA A 220 -6.64 -0.73 -5.19
C ALA A 220 -5.58 -1.46 -6.03
N ILE A 221 -5.35 -2.76 -5.77
CA ILE A 221 -4.37 -3.61 -6.45
C ILE A 221 -5.06 -4.78 -7.16
N SER A 222 -4.40 -5.35 -8.15
CA SER A 222 -4.86 -6.57 -8.85
C SER A 222 -4.94 -7.78 -7.92
N GLU A 223 -5.77 -8.76 -8.27
CA GLU A 223 -5.82 -10.05 -7.57
C GLU A 223 -4.47 -10.77 -7.70
N THR A 224 -3.84 -10.71 -8.88
CA THR A 224 -2.52 -11.31 -9.12
C THR A 224 -1.47 -10.77 -8.14
N ALA A 225 -1.41 -9.45 -7.94
CA ALA A 225 -0.53 -8.86 -6.93
C ALA A 225 -0.95 -9.33 -5.52
N PHE A 226 -2.24 -9.25 -5.20
CA PHE A 226 -2.77 -9.58 -3.88
C PHE A 226 -2.36 -10.97 -3.38
N ILE A 227 -2.28 -11.99 -4.23
CA ILE A 227 -1.83 -13.34 -3.81
C ILE A 227 -0.39 -13.33 -3.29
N VAL A 228 0.51 -12.56 -3.91
CA VAL A 228 1.89 -12.37 -3.41
C VAL A 228 1.87 -11.61 -2.09
N PHE A 229 1.05 -10.55 -1.97
CA PHE A 229 0.88 -9.83 -0.70
C PHE A 229 0.37 -10.73 0.42
N LEU A 230 -0.61 -11.60 0.15
CA LEU A 230 -1.19 -12.52 1.12
C LEU A 230 -0.12 -13.39 1.76
N LEU A 231 0.74 -14.00 0.94
CA LEU A 231 1.84 -14.84 1.41
C LEU A 231 2.91 -13.99 2.12
N MET A 232 3.41 -12.94 1.46
CA MET A 232 4.59 -12.23 1.93
C MET A 232 4.30 -11.30 3.12
N ALA A 233 3.11 -10.71 3.22
CA ALA A 233 2.73 -9.93 4.40
C ALA A 233 2.58 -10.81 5.65
N THR A 234 2.04 -12.02 5.50
CA THR A 234 2.01 -13.04 6.55
C THR A 234 3.44 -13.42 6.95
N ARG A 235 4.27 -13.77 5.95
CA ARG A 235 5.67 -14.21 6.13
C ARG A 235 6.55 -13.21 6.86
N ARG A 236 6.38 -11.90 6.61
CA ARG A 236 7.10 -10.83 7.32
C ARG A 236 6.87 -10.83 8.83
N LEU A 237 5.70 -11.29 9.29
CA LEU A 237 5.38 -11.37 10.70
C LEU A 237 5.78 -12.73 11.28
N GLU A 238 5.32 -13.82 10.66
CA GLU A 238 5.49 -15.15 11.26
C GLU A 238 6.94 -15.64 11.24
N ALA A 239 7.78 -15.18 10.32
CA ALA A 239 9.18 -15.61 10.24
C ALA A 239 10.13 -14.82 11.14
N ASP A 240 9.66 -13.73 11.76
CA ASP A 240 10.49 -12.86 12.61
C ASP A 240 10.32 -13.22 14.08
N ARG A 241 11.45 -13.40 14.79
CA ARG A 241 11.46 -13.65 16.22
C ARG A 241 10.79 -12.51 17.01
N PHE A 242 10.96 -11.26 16.57
CA PHE A 242 10.49 -10.08 17.29
C PHE A 242 8.99 -9.82 17.14
N PHE A 243 8.33 -10.50 16.20
CA PHE A 243 6.88 -10.60 16.13
C PHE A 243 6.34 -11.93 16.67
N THR A 244 7.19 -12.90 17.02
CA THR A 244 6.79 -14.23 17.49
C THR A 244 7.35 -14.52 18.88
N SER A 245 8.41 -15.33 18.98
CA SER A 245 8.95 -15.83 20.25
C SER A 245 9.36 -14.71 21.22
N ASP A 246 9.83 -13.61 20.66
CA ASP A 246 10.41 -12.48 21.41
C ASP A 246 9.43 -11.28 21.44
N PHE A 247 8.17 -11.46 21.01
CA PHE A 247 7.12 -10.45 21.14
C PHE A 247 6.50 -10.50 22.54
N ASN A 248 7.25 -10.03 23.54
CA ASN A 248 6.90 -10.09 24.96
C ASN A 248 7.47 -8.90 25.76
N GLU A 249 7.02 -8.74 27.01
CA GLU A 249 7.47 -7.66 27.90
C GLU A 249 8.95 -7.73 28.29
N GLU A 250 9.58 -8.91 28.27
CA GLU A 250 11.01 -9.04 28.59
C GLU A 250 11.86 -8.37 27.50
N THR A 251 11.51 -8.61 26.24
CA THR A 251 12.22 -8.07 25.07
C THR A 251 11.88 -6.60 24.82
N TYR A 252 10.60 -6.24 24.93
CA TYR A 252 10.13 -4.88 24.61
C TYR A 252 10.08 -3.94 25.81
N THR A 253 10.36 -4.43 27.02
CA THR A 253 9.94 -3.84 28.30
C THR A 253 8.42 -3.78 28.44
N LYS A 254 7.91 -3.79 29.68
CA LYS A 254 6.47 -3.62 29.95
C LYS A 254 5.88 -2.38 29.27
N LYS A 255 6.56 -1.23 29.39
CA LYS A 255 6.10 0.03 28.78
C LYS A 255 6.12 -0.01 27.25
N GLY A 256 7.15 -0.59 26.65
CA GLY A 256 7.24 -0.71 25.19
C GLY A 256 6.21 -1.69 24.63
N PHE A 257 5.96 -2.80 25.32
CA PHE A 257 4.93 -3.75 24.94
C PHE A 257 3.51 -3.15 25.05
N GLU A 258 3.22 -2.42 26.12
CA GLU A 258 1.98 -1.66 26.27
C GLU A 258 1.82 -0.61 25.17
N TRP A 259 2.90 0.10 24.81
CA TRP A 259 2.90 1.09 23.74
C TRP A 259 2.48 0.49 22.40
N VAL A 260 3.04 -0.68 22.03
CA VAL A 260 2.65 -1.39 20.81
C VAL A 260 1.19 -1.82 20.88
N ASN A 261 0.75 -2.42 21.99
CA ASN A 261 -0.60 -2.96 22.13
C ASN A 261 -1.70 -1.90 22.31
N THR A 262 -1.34 -0.63 22.51
CA THR A 262 -2.29 0.50 22.61
C THR A 262 -2.28 1.41 21.38
N THR A 263 -1.43 1.13 20.39
CA THR A 263 -1.35 1.90 19.13
C THR A 263 -1.97 1.10 17.99
N GLU A 264 -3.14 1.50 17.49
CA GLU A 264 -3.90 0.74 16.47
C GLU A 264 -3.81 1.35 15.07
N SER A 265 -3.36 2.60 14.96
CA SER A 265 -3.45 3.35 13.71
C SER A 265 -2.39 4.45 13.57
N LEU A 266 -2.18 4.91 12.33
CA LEU A 266 -1.40 6.13 12.07
C LEU A 266 -2.04 7.37 12.74
N LYS A 267 -3.36 7.38 12.92
CA LYS A 267 -4.05 8.44 13.66
C LYS A 267 -3.54 8.51 15.10
N ASP A 268 -3.37 7.38 15.79
CA ASP A 268 -2.88 7.37 17.18
C ASP A 268 -1.45 7.92 17.29
N VAL A 269 -0.62 7.70 16.27
CA VAL A 269 0.72 8.29 16.18
C VAL A 269 0.65 9.79 15.93
N LEU A 270 -0.20 10.24 15.00
CA LEU A 270 -0.42 11.66 14.74
C LEU A 270 -0.96 12.39 15.97
N ASP A 271 -1.92 11.81 16.68
CA ASP A 271 -2.53 12.40 17.87
C ASP A 271 -1.51 12.57 19.00
N ARG A 272 -0.52 11.69 19.07
CA ARG A 272 0.56 11.73 20.07
C ARG A 272 1.54 12.89 19.84
N HIS A 273 1.85 13.19 18.59
CA HIS A 273 2.88 14.18 18.23
C HIS A 273 2.30 15.53 17.76
N TYR A 274 1.13 15.51 17.14
CA TYR A 274 0.44 16.66 16.55
C TYR A 274 -1.08 16.58 16.79
N PRO A 275 -1.53 16.63 18.06
CA PRO A 275 -2.93 16.39 18.46
C PRO A 275 -3.95 17.29 17.76
N GLU A 276 -3.55 18.51 17.40
CA GLU A 276 -4.45 19.45 16.73
C GLU A 276 -4.72 19.11 15.26
N ILE A 277 -3.86 18.31 14.61
CA ILE A 277 -4.02 17.96 13.20
C ILE A 277 -5.30 17.15 12.98
N SER A 278 -5.44 16.00 13.65
CA SER A 278 -6.60 15.13 13.44
C SER A 278 -7.90 15.80 13.93
N LYS A 279 -7.81 16.51 15.06
CA LYS A 279 -8.94 17.22 15.67
C LYS A 279 -9.50 18.27 14.72
N LYS A 280 -8.63 19.12 14.15
CA LYS A 280 -9.02 20.26 13.31
C LYS A 280 -9.31 19.85 11.86
N TRP A 281 -8.56 18.90 11.30
CA TRP A 281 -8.51 18.66 9.86
C TRP A 281 -8.95 17.28 9.40
N MET A 282 -9.17 16.31 10.30
CA MET A 282 -9.50 14.94 9.88
C MET A 282 -10.91 14.54 10.29
N ASN A 283 -11.76 14.30 9.30
CA ASN A 283 -13.14 13.83 9.45
C ASN A 283 -13.27 12.32 9.26
N SER A 284 -12.41 11.74 8.42
CA SER A 284 -12.32 10.30 8.17
C SER A 284 -11.93 9.51 9.43
N THR A 285 -12.28 8.22 9.46
CA THR A 285 -11.91 7.31 10.56
C THR A 285 -10.44 6.88 10.52
N SER A 286 -9.82 6.89 9.34
CA SER A 286 -8.44 6.46 9.12
C SER A 286 -7.63 7.61 8.52
N ALA A 287 -6.42 7.82 9.03
CA ALA A 287 -5.50 8.82 8.49
C ALA A 287 -4.99 8.50 7.07
N PHE A 288 -5.25 7.28 6.56
CA PHE A 288 -4.94 6.87 5.18
C PHE A 288 -6.11 7.07 4.20
N SER A 289 -7.33 7.31 4.69
CA SER A 289 -8.45 7.73 3.82
C SER A 289 -8.30 9.21 3.49
N VAL A 290 -8.98 9.73 2.46
CA VAL A 290 -9.05 11.18 2.25
C VAL A 290 -9.79 11.83 3.43
N TRP A 291 -9.18 12.85 4.04
CA TRP A 291 -9.52 13.33 5.38
C TRP A 291 -10.87 14.02 5.51
N ASP A 292 -11.40 14.60 4.44
CA ASP A 292 -12.73 15.20 4.39
C ASP A 292 -13.84 14.19 4.05
N SER A 293 -13.49 12.91 3.86
CA SER A 293 -14.47 11.84 3.71
C SER A 293 -15.36 11.75 4.96
N PRO A 294 -16.65 11.43 4.80
CA PRO A 294 -17.50 11.13 5.95
C PRO A 294 -16.94 9.91 6.70
N PRO A 295 -17.12 9.85 8.03
CA PRO A 295 -16.76 8.66 8.78
C PRO A 295 -17.55 7.44 8.28
N ASN A 296 -16.93 6.26 8.39
CA ASN A 296 -17.57 5.02 7.95
C ASN A 296 -18.92 4.82 8.65
N ALA A 297 -19.97 4.61 7.86
CA ALA A 297 -21.27 4.26 8.39
C ALA A 297 -21.20 2.91 9.15
N PRO A 298 -21.82 2.80 10.33
CA PRO A 298 -21.86 1.54 11.05
C PRO A 298 -22.65 0.50 10.23
N ASN A 299 -22.07 -0.67 10.01
CA ASN A 299 -22.77 -1.79 9.40
C ASN A 299 -23.21 -2.76 10.52
N PRO A 300 -24.54 -2.91 10.76
CA PRO A 300 -25.06 -3.70 11.87
C PRO A 300 -24.84 -5.21 11.67
N ILE A 301 -24.54 -5.66 10.46
CA ILE A 301 -24.25 -7.07 10.17
C ILE A 301 -22.86 -7.42 10.77
N PRO A 302 -22.74 -8.48 11.58
CA PRO A 302 -21.47 -8.94 12.12
C PRO A 302 -20.42 -9.14 11.02
N LEU A 303 -19.18 -8.70 11.26
CA LEU A 303 -18.13 -8.62 10.22
C LEU A 303 -17.91 -9.94 9.47
N TYR A 304 -17.94 -11.08 10.16
CA TYR A 304 -17.74 -12.40 9.55
C TYR A 304 -18.95 -12.93 8.78
N LEU A 305 -20.11 -12.26 8.89
CA LEU A 305 -21.38 -12.66 8.24
C LEU A 305 -21.78 -11.68 7.11
N ARG A 306 -20.90 -10.75 6.74
CA ARG A 306 -21.17 -9.77 5.67
C ARG A 306 -20.96 -10.41 4.29
N PHE A 307 -21.93 -10.28 3.41
CA PHE A 307 -21.82 -10.65 2.01
C PHE A 307 -21.35 -9.46 1.16
N PRO A 308 -20.40 -9.64 0.23
CA PRO A 308 -20.07 -8.62 -0.76
C PRO A 308 -21.31 -8.30 -1.61
N SER A 309 -21.65 -7.02 -1.76
CA SER A 309 -22.57 -6.60 -2.81
C SER A 309 -21.92 -6.84 -4.17
N SER A 310 -22.65 -7.39 -5.13
CA SER A 310 -22.21 -7.48 -6.53
C SER A 310 -21.84 -6.12 -7.13
#